data_AF-A0A529K1H4-F1
#
_entry.id   AF-A0A529K1H4-F1
#
_cell.length_a   1.000
_cell.length_b   1.000
_cell.length_c   1.000
_cell.angle_alpha   90.00
_cell.angle_beta   90.00
_cell.angle_gamma   90.00
#
_symmetry.space_group_name_H-M   'P 1'
#
loop_
_entity.id
_entity.type
_entity.pdbx_description
1 polymer ?
#
loop_
_entity_poly.entity_id
_entity_poly.type
_entity_poly.pdbx_seq_one_letter_code
_entity_poly.pdbx_strand_id
1 'polypeptide(L)'
;IIEGRGKKLRPGDVLVLVRKRDRFVHALTRALRRRDIPVAGADRLSLPGHIAVKDLIALGHFLVQPEDDLSLAAVLRSPIFDVSEETLFALAGERPSGLSLIASLRQHAGESAALAAIAAQLDTWSDEAAFKPVFEFYAGALARDGLRKKMIARLGPEAGDILDEFLSFCLAEERTGLPGLESFLSTLENAGPEIKREMDQT
;
A
#
# COMPACT_ATOMS: atom_id res chain seq x y z
N ILE A 1 10.69 5.25 46.86
CA ILE A 1 11.97 4.52 46.74
C ILE A 1 11.76 3.45 45.69
N ILE A 2 12.54 3.46 44.59
CA ILE A 2 12.54 2.32 43.67
C ILE A 2 13.56 1.34 44.24
N GLU A 3 13.10 0.22 44.79
CA GLU A 3 14.01 -0.81 45.32
C GLU A 3 14.84 -1.40 44.18
N GLY A 4 16.16 -1.21 44.25
CA GLY A 4 17.08 -1.63 43.20
C GLY A 4 17.48 -3.10 43.34
N ARG A 5 17.40 -3.88 42.26
CA ARG A 5 17.91 -5.26 42.19
C ARG A 5 19.43 -5.34 41.98
N GLY A 6 20.18 -4.29 42.30
CA GLY A 6 21.65 -4.21 42.12
C GLY A 6 22.14 -4.12 40.66
N LYS A 7 21.26 -3.94 39.68
CA LYS A 7 21.62 -3.79 38.26
C LYS A 7 21.58 -2.31 37.82
N LYS A 8 22.50 -1.92 36.94
CA LYS A 8 22.45 -0.60 36.27
C LYS A 8 21.24 -0.55 35.32
N LEU A 9 20.51 0.55 35.34
CA LEU A 9 19.41 0.84 34.40
C LEU A 9 19.93 0.84 32.96
N ARG A 10 19.16 0.20 32.07
CA ARG A 10 19.38 0.17 30.63
C ARG A 10 18.25 0.92 29.92
N PRO A 11 18.45 1.38 28.67
CA PRO A 11 17.40 2.01 27.88
C PRO A 11 16.09 1.21 27.79
N GLY A 12 16.18 -0.13 27.74
CA GLY A 12 15.01 -1.02 27.73
C GLY A 12 14.21 -1.07 29.03
N ASP A 13 14.74 -0.53 30.13
CA ASP A 13 14.06 -0.47 31.43
C ASP A 13 13.21 0.81 31.60
N VAL A 14 13.23 1.71 30.60
CA VAL A 14 12.57 3.02 30.65
C VAL A 14 11.39 3.06 29.68
N LEU A 15 10.17 3.24 30.21
CA LEU A 15 8.95 3.43 29.43
C LEU A 15 8.50 4.89 29.48
N VAL A 16 8.39 5.53 28.31
CA VAL A 16 7.83 6.89 28.19
C VAL A 16 6.37 6.80 27.76
N LEU A 17 5.47 7.16 28.67
CA LEU A 17 4.02 7.19 28.42
C LEU A 17 3.61 8.59 27.95
N VAL A 18 2.87 8.65 26.84
CA VAL A 18 2.33 9.89 26.28
C VAL A 18 0.84 9.74 26.04
N ARG A 19 0.10 10.85 26.16
CA ARG A 19 -1.36 10.87 25.95
C ARG A 19 -1.76 10.72 24.48
N LYS A 20 -0.98 11.27 23.56
CA LYS A 20 -1.17 11.19 22.11
C LYS A 20 0.19 10.99 21.43
N ARG A 21 0.21 10.17 20.38
CA ARG A 21 1.42 9.95 19.55
C ARG A 21 1.47 10.95 18.41
N ASP A 22 1.81 12.19 18.75
CA ASP A 22 1.89 13.28 17.79
C ASP A 22 3.35 13.71 17.52
N ARG A 23 3.54 14.93 17.00
CA ARG A 23 4.85 15.53 16.69
C ARG A 23 5.85 15.44 17.85
N PHE A 24 5.38 15.39 19.10
CA PHE A 24 6.25 15.24 20.28
C PHE A 24 6.99 13.90 20.29
N VAL A 25 6.32 12.79 19.99
CA VAL A 25 6.94 11.45 20.00
C VAL A 25 8.05 11.35 18.96
N HIS A 26 7.83 11.92 17.78
CA HIS A 26 8.87 12.01 16.75
C HIS A 26 10.06 12.88 17.19
N ALA A 27 9.80 14.02 17.85
CA ALA A 27 10.87 14.89 18.36
C ALA A 27 11.70 14.21 19.46
N LEU A 28 11.04 13.53 20.39
CA LEU A 28 11.66 12.74 21.46
C LEU A 28 12.52 11.62 20.88
N THR A 29 11.96 10.83 19.98
CA THR A 29 12.65 9.75 19.28
C THR A 29 13.92 10.23 18.59
N ARG A 30 13.83 11.33 17.82
CA ARG A 30 15.00 11.93 17.16
C ARG A 30 16.06 12.40 18.15
N ALA A 31 15.64 12.98 19.29
CA ALA A 31 16.57 13.45 20.32
C ALA A 31 17.30 12.32 21.04
N LEU A 32 16.64 11.18 21.22
CA LEU A 32 17.23 9.96 21.80
C LEU A 32 18.17 9.27 20.81
N ARG A 33 17.79 9.16 19.53
CA ARG A 33 18.67 8.63 18.46
C ARG A 33 19.94 9.44 18.29
N ARG A 34 19.88 10.79 18.34
CA ARG A 34 21.07 11.67 18.30
C ARG A 34 22.04 11.46 19.47
N ARG A 35 21.64 10.69 20.48
CA ARG A 35 22.45 10.34 21.66
C ARG A 35 22.74 8.83 21.72
N ASP A 36 22.52 8.12 20.62
CA ASP A 36 22.72 6.68 20.50
C ASP A 36 21.96 5.84 21.54
N ILE A 37 20.79 6.32 21.96
CA ILE A 37 19.91 5.59 22.89
C ILE A 37 18.95 4.72 22.07
N PRO A 38 18.94 3.38 22.24
CA PRO A 38 17.99 2.49 21.60
C PRO A 38 16.55 2.78 22.06
N VAL A 39 15.62 2.98 21.12
CA VAL A 39 14.20 3.27 21.41
C VAL A 39 13.33 2.29 20.61
N ALA A 40 12.45 1.56 21.31
CA ALA A 40 11.45 0.72 20.66
C ALA A 40 10.23 1.56 20.21
N GLY A 41 9.74 1.34 18.99
CA GLY A 41 8.52 2.00 18.48
C GLY A 41 8.75 3.36 17.79
N ALA A 42 10.00 3.74 17.59
CA ALA A 42 10.42 4.92 16.84
C ALA A 42 10.05 4.89 15.35
N ASP A 43 10.09 3.68 14.76
CA ASP A 43 9.92 3.46 13.31
C ASP A 43 8.73 2.55 13.04
N ARG A 44 7.54 2.95 13.52
CA ARG A 44 6.32 2.28 13.10
C ARG A 44 5.83 2.92 11.81
N LEU A 45 5.73 2.12 10.77
CA LEU A 45 5.17 2.50 9.48
C LEU A 45 3.71 2.05 9.47
N SER A 46 2.79 2.97 9.27
CA SER A 46 1.39 2.61 8.99
C SER A 46 1.34 1.84 7.67
N LEU A 47 0.79 0.62 7.67
CA LEU A 47 0.63 -0.20 6.45
C LEU A 47 -0.08 0.59 5.33
N PRO A 48 -1.28 1.18 5.53
CA PRO A 48 -1.93 2.01 4.47
C PRO A 48 -1.15 3.28 4.13
N GLY A 49 -0.20 3.69 4.98
CA GLY A 49 0.67 4.83 4.72
C GLY A 49 1.78 4.56 3.69
N HIS A 50 2.14 3.30 3.45
CA HIS A 50 3.24 2.94 2.56
C HIS A 50 2.83 3.00 1.08
N ILE A 51 3.71 3.50 0.21
CA ILE A 51 3.39 3.72 -1.20
C ILE A 51 2.95 2.45 -1.93
N ALA A 52 3.62 1.32 -1.68
CA ALA A 52 3.21 0.03 -2.25
C ALA A 52 1.77 -0.35 -1.89
N VAL A 53 1.35 -0.08 -0.65
CA VAL A 53 -0.01 -0.38 -0.19
C VAL A 53 -1.00 0.61 -0.77
N LYS A 54 -0.63 1.89 -0.91
CA LYS A 54 -1.46 2.89 -1.59
C LYS A 54 -1.73 2.53 -3.04
N ASP A 55 -0.73 2.01 -3.76
CA ASP A 55 -0.91 1.54 -5.14
C ASP A 55 -1.90 0.36 -5.21
N LEU A 56 -1.84 -0.56 -4.24
CA LEU A 56 -2.80 -1.67 -4.13
C LEU A 56 -4.21 -1.21 -3.71
N ILE A 57 -4.31 -0.23 -2.81
CA ILE A 57 -5.59 0.39 -2.42
C ILE A 57 -6.22 1.08 -3.62
N ALA A 58 -5.44 1.83 -4.42
CA ALA A 58 -5.92 2.46 -5.64
C ALA A 58 -6.42 1.42 -6.66
N LEU A 59 -5.71 0.29 -6.79
CA LEU A 59 -6.21 -0.83 -7.59
C LEU A 59 -7.56 -1.33 -7.07
N GLY A 60 -7.67 -1.56 -5.76
CA GLY A 60 -8.93 -1.98 -5.14
C GLY A 60 -10.08 -1.00 -5.38
N HIS A 61 -9.87 0.29 -5.17
CA HIS A 61 -10.89 1.33 -5.40
C HIS A 61 -11.36 1.36 -6.85
N PHE A 62 -10.43 1.29 -7.81
CA PHE A 62 -10.78 1.20 -9.23
C PHE A 62 -11.62 -0.04 -9.55
N LEU A 63 -11.28 -1.21 -8.97
CA LEU A 63 -12.02 -2.45 -9.22
C LEU A 63 -13.43 -2.43 -8.62
N VAL A 64 -13.63 -1.72 -7.51
CA VAL A 64 -14.95 -1.51 -6.90
C VAL A 64 -15.75 -0.47 -7.70
N GLN A 65 -15.10 0.61 -8.16
CA GLN A 65 -15.70 1.70 -8.89
C GLN A 65 -14.90 2.00 -10.17
N PRO A 66 -15.22 1.35 -11.31
CA PRO A 66 -14.47 1.50 -12.56
C PRO A 66 -14.46 2.93 -13.15
N GLU A 67 -15.38 3.78 -12.72
CA GLU A 67 -15.46 5.20 -13.11
C GLU A 67 -14.64 6.12 -12.19
N ASP A 68 -13.90 5.57 -11.21
CA ASP A 68 -12.95 6.33 -10.39
C ASP A 68 -11.67 6.62 -11.18
N ASP A 69 -11.70 7.75 -11.89
CA ASP A 69 -10.59 8.26 -12.67
C ASP A 69 -9.32 8.48 -11.84
N LEU A 70 -9.43 8.88 -10.58
CA LEU A 70 -8.26 9.17 -9.75
C LEU A 70 -7.54 7.88 -9.38
N SER A 71 -8.29 6.87 -8.94
CA SER A 71 -7.75 5.55 -8.63
C SER A 71 -7.14 4.90 -9.86
N LEU A 72 -7.81 4.97 -11.02
CA LEU A 72 -7.24 4.46 -12.27
C LEU A 72 -5.96 5.21 -12.67
N ALA A 73 -5.93 6.54 -12.58
CA ALA A 73 -4.74 7.32 -12.90
C ALA A 73 -3.55 6.96 -12.00
N ALA A 74 -3.80 6.76 -10.69
CA ALA A 74 -2.78 6.31 -9.75
C ALA A 74 -2.24 4.93 -10.14
N VAL A 75 -3.13 3.96 -10.44
CA VAL A 75 -2.76 2.61 -10.87
C VAL A 75 -1.93 2.63 -12.16
N LEU A 76 -2.34 3.40 -13.17
CA LEU A 76 -1.62 3.54 -14.43
C LEU A 76 -0.20 4.08 -14.22
N ARG A 77 -0.04 5.11 -13.37
CA ARG A 77 1.26 5.75 -13.11
C ARG A 77 2.17 4.94 -12.19
N SER A 78 1.60 4.13 -11.31
CA SER A 78 2.28 3.30 -10.32
C SER A 78 3.16 2.22 -10.97
N PRO A 79 4.00 1.49 -10.20
CA PRO A 79 4.75 0.34 -10.72
C PRO A 79 3.88 -0.80 -11.28
N ILE A 80 2.56 -0.77 -11.09
CA ILE A 80 1.63 -1.77 -11.63
C ILE A 80 1.69 -1.80 -13.17
N PHE A 81 1.60 -0.63 -13.79
CA PHE A 81 1.65 -0.47 -15.25
C PHE A 81 2.76 0.47 -15.75
N ASP A 82 3.28 1.36 -14.89
CA ASP A 82 4.36 2.31 -15.18
C ASP A 82 4.13 3.13 -16.46
N VAL A 83 2.88 3.54 -16.69
CA VAL A 83 2.52 4.45 -17.80
C VAL A 83 3.18 5.80 -17.56
N SER A 84 3.80 6.35 -18.61
CA SER A 84 4.49 7.64 -18.51
C SER A 84 3.49 8.78 -18.27
N GLU A 85 3.99 9.89 -17.72
CA GLU A 85 3.17 11.08 -17.47
C GLU A 85 2.59 11.65 -18.76
N GLU A 86 3.35 11.61 -19.86
CA GLU A 86 2.91 12.07 -21.18
C GLU A 86 1.76 11.20 -21.71
N THR A 87 1.88 9.87 -21.63
CA THR A 87 0.80 8.97 -22.05
C THR A 87 -0.42 9.11 -21.15
N LEU A 88 -0.23 9.21 -19.83
CA LEU A 88 -1.34 9.42 -18.90
C LEU A 88 -2.04 10.76 -19.15
N PHE A 89 -1.28 11.81 -19.47
CA PHE A 89 -1.84 13.12 -19.81
C PHE A 89 -2.64 13.06 -21.12
N ALA A 90 -2.16 12.37 -22.16
CA ALA A 90 -2.95 12.17 -23.38
C ALA A 90 -4.25 11.42 -23.10
N LEU A 91 -4.22 10.37 -22.25
CA LEU A 91 -5.40 9.59 -21.89
C LEU A 91 -6.40 10.39 -21.03
N ALA A 92 -5.93 11.21 -20.09
CA ALA A 92 -6.78 11.84 -19.08
C ALA A 92 -7.09 13.32 -19.35
N GLY A 93 -6.14 14.07 -19.89
CA GLY A 93 -6.21 15.51 -20.12
C GLY A 93 -6.76 15.90 -21.49
N GLU A 94 -6.52 15.08 -22.52
CA GLU A 94 -6.97 15.36 -23.89
C GLU A 94 -8.31 14.68 -24.24
N ARG A 95 -8.88 13.90 -23.30
CA ARG A 95 -10.16 13.21 -23.51
C ARG A 95 -11.35 14.19 -23.53
N PRO A 96 -12.44 13.86 -24.25
CA PRO A 96 -13.67 14.63 -24.22
C PRO A 96 -14.26 14.78 -22.81
N SER A 97 -14.87 15.93 -22.53
CA SER A 97 -15.56 16.17 -21.25
C SER A 97 -16.63 15.12 -20.99
N GLY A 98 -16.61 14.53 -19.80
CA GLY A 98 -17.57 13.49 -19.39
C GLY A 98 -17.21 12.07 -19.83
N LEU A 99 -16.12 11.88 -20.60
CA LEU A 99 -15.58 10.55 -20.86
C LEU A 99 -14.69 10.11 -19.69
N SER A 100 -14.96 8.95 -19.11
CA SER A 100 -14.11 8.40 -18.04
C SER A 100 -12.78 7.89 -18.55
N LEU A 101 -11.83 7.68 -17.63
CA LEU A 101 -10.44 7.39 -17.96
C LEU A 101 -10.33 5.96 -18.48
N ILE A 102 -11.14 5.04 -17.95
CA ILE A 102 -11.24 3.68 -18.45
C ILE A 102 -11.79 3.64 -19.88
N ALA A 103 -12.80 4.47 -20.18
CA ALA A 103 -13.34 4.57 -21.53
C ALA A 103 -12.31 5.17 -22.50
N SER A 104 -11.58 6.22 -22.08
CA SER A 104 -10.48 6.79 -22.86
C SER A 104 -9.36 5.78 -23.12
N LEU A 105 -8.94 5.02 -22.09
CA LEU A 105 -7.96 3.94 -22.23
C LEU A 105 -8.40 2.90 -23.26
N ARG A 106 -9.67 2.48 -23.22
CA ARG A 106 -10.23 1.51 -24.17
C ARG A 106 -10.30 2.05 -25.60
N GLN A 107 -10.53 3.35 -25.80
CA GLN A 107 -10.48 3.96 -27.14
C GLN A 107 -9.06 3.90 -27.72
N HIS A 108 -8.05 4.25 -26.91
CA HIS A 108 -6.65 4.25 -27.34
C HIS A 108 -6.02 2.85 -27.39
N ALA A 109 -6.66 1.83 -26.81
CA ALA A 109 -6.22 0.43 -26.90
C ALA A 109 -6.17 -0.08 -28.35
N GLY A 110 -6.99 0.47 -29.27
CA GLY A 110 -6.93 0.12 -30.69
C GLY A 110 -5.64 0.56 -31.40
N GLU A 111 -4.92 1.54 -30.83
CA GLU A 111 -3.77 2.19 -31.47
C GLU A 111 -2.44 1.82 -30.80
N SER A 112 -2.49 1.22 -29.60
CA SER A 112 -1.31 0.83 -28.83
C SER A 112 -1.49 -0.55 -28.22
N ALA A 113 -0.65 -1.51 -28.65
CA ALA A 113 -0.62 -2.85 -28.08
C ALA A 113 -0.32 -2.85 -26.57
N ALA A 114 0.46 -1.88 -26.09
CA ALA A 114 0.74 -1.72 -24.67
C ALA A 114 -0.52 -1.31 -23.88
N LEU A 115 -1.28 -0.34 -24.39
CA LEU A 115 -2.54 0.08 -23.76
C LEU A 115 -3.62 -1.00 -23.84
N ALA A 116 -3.65 -1.76 -24.95
CA ALA A 116 -4.53 -2.92 -25.08
C ALA A 116 -4.24 -4.00 -24.02
N ALA A 117 -2.96 -4.29 -23.77
CA ALA A 117 -2.56 -5.25 -22.74
C ALA A 117 -2.96 -4.76 -21.34
N ILE A 118 -2.83 -3.47 -21.06
CA ILE A 118 -3.27 -2.87 -19.78
C ILE A 118 -4.79 -3.02 -19.63
N ALA A 119 -5.57 -2.62 -20.64
CA ALA A 119 -7.02 -2.73 -20.60
C ALA A 119 -7.49 -4.18 -20.38
N ALA A 120 -6.91 -5.14 -21.09
CA ALA A 120 -7.23 -6.56 -20.93
C ALA A 120 -6.87 -7.11 -19.53
N GLN A 121 -5.75 -6.65 -18.95
CA GLN A 121 -5.38 -7.03 -17.59
C GLN A 121 -6.35 -6.45 -16.55
N LEU A 122 -6.76 -5.19 -16.73
CA LEU A 122 -7.77 -4.56 -15.87
C LEU A 122 -9.11 -5.28 -15.95
N ASP A 123 -9.55 -5.68 -17.13
CA ASP A 123 -10.76 -6.48 -17.31
C ASP A 123 -10.65 -7.83 -16.57
N THR A 124 -9.52 -8.51 -16.72
CA THR A 124 -9.24 -9.78 -16.01
C THR A 124 -9.29 -9.60 -14.49
N TRP A 125 -8.67 -8.53 -13.96
CA TRP A 125 -8.70 -8.25 -12.52
C TRP A 125 -10.08 -7.84 -12.03
N SER A 126 -10.87 -7.16 -12.86
CA SER A 126 -12.24 -6.78 -12.53
C SER A 126 -13.13 -8.02 -12.38
N ASP A 127 -13.00 -8.97 -13.30
CA ASP A 127 -13.68 -10.26 -13.22
C ASP A 127 -13.23 -11.06 -11.99
N GLU A 128 -11.92 -11.13 -11.71
CA GLU A 128 -11.42 -11.86 -10.55
C GLU A 128 -11.86 -11.24 -9.22
N ALA A 129 -11.77 -9.92 -9.07
CA ALA A 129 -12.15 -9.20 -7.86
C ALA A 129 -13.66 -9.30 -7.55
N ALA A 130 -14.50 -9.52 -8.56
CA ALA A 130 -15.93 -9.70 -8.39
C ALA A 130 -16.31 -11.03 -7.72
N PHE A 131 -15.48 -12.07 -7.85
CA PHE A 131 -15.83 -13.43 -7.42
C PHE A 131 -14.83 -14.08 -6.46
N LYS A 132 -13.61 -13.58 -6.37
CA LYS A 132 -12.58 -14.15 -5.49
C LYS A 132 -12.55 -13.46 -4.12
N PRO A 133 -12.17 -14.20 -3.07
CA PRO A 133 -11.74 -13.59 -1.81
C PRO A 133 -10.61 -12.58 -2.03
N VAL A 134 -10.55 -11.56 -1.18
CA VAL A 134 -9.60 -10.44 -1.28
C VAL A 134 -8.16 -10.93 -1.26
N PHE A 135 -7.84 -11.85 -0.35
CA PHE A 135 -6.53 -12.47 -0.25
C PHE A 135 -6.18 -13.22 -1.54
N GLU A 136 -7.10 -14.04 -2.06
CA GLU A 136 -6.86 -14.81 -3.28
C GLU A 136 -6.63 -13.91 -4.50
N PHE A 137 -7.41 -12.82 -4.63
CA PHE A 137 -7.23 -11.82 -5.67
C PHE A 137 -5.82 -11.18 -5.60
N TYR A 138 -5.46 -10.57 -4.48
CA TYR A 138 -4.19 -9.86 -4.35
C TYR A 138 -2.99 -10.81 -4.38
N ALA A 139 -3.10 -12.03 -3.82
CA ALA A 139 -2.05 -13.04 -3.93
C ALA A 139 -1.83 -13.47 -5.39
N GLY A 140 -2.92 -13.64 -6.15
CA GLY A 140 -2.87 -13.89 -7.60
C GLY A 140 -2.18 -12.76 -8.36
N ALA A 141 -2.60 -11.52 -8.15
CA ALA A 141 -2.00 -10.35 -8.79
C ALA A 141 -0.50 -10.21 -8.47
N LEU A 142 -0.12 -10.37 -7.19
CA LEU A 142 1.27 -10.23 -6.75
C LEU A 142 2.18 -11.36 -7.25
N ALA A 143 1.68 -12.60 -7.29
CA ALA A 143 2.47 -13.76 -7.70
C ALA A 143 2.35 -14.05 -9.20
N ARG A 144 1.18 -14.51 -9.66
CA ARG A 144 0.93 -14.98 -11.03
C ARG A 144 1.12 -13.86 -12.06
N ASP A 145 0.62 -12.66 -11.76
CA ASP A 145 0.66 -11.52 -12.70
C ASP A 145 1.96 -10.69 -12.57
N GLY A 146 2.88 -11.14 -11.72
CA GLY A 146 4.21 -10.57 -11.57
C GLY A 146 4.27 -9.21 -10.90
N LEU A 147 3.18 -8.75 -10.26
CA LEU A 147 3.13 -7.41 -9.67
C LEU A 147 4.17 -7.24 -8.54
N ARG A 148 4.39 -8.26 -7.71
CA ARG A 148 5.44 -8.22 -6.67
C ARG A 148 6.81 -7.89 -7.27
N LYS A 149 7.16 -8.53 -8.39
CA LYS A 149 8.44 -8.32 -9.06
C LYS A 149 8.56 -6.87 -9.56
N LYS A 150 7.50 -6.32 -10.16
CA LYS A 150 7.47 -4.93 -10.64
C LYS A 150 7.63 -3.94 -9.48
N MET A 151 6.89 -4.14 -8.39
CA MET A 151 6.92 -3.26 -7.22
C MET A 151 8.29 -3.28 -6.54
N ILE A 152 8.88 -4.46 -6.32
CA ILE A 152 10.23 -4.57 -5.74
C ILE A 152 11.28 -3.92 -6.64
N ALA A 153 11.20 -4.12 -7.97
CA ALA A 153 12.15 -3.51 -8.89
C ALA A 153 12.12 -1.97 -8.85
N ARG A 154 10.96 -1.37 -8.59
CA ARG A 154 10.77 0.08 -8.56
C ARG A 154 10.97 0.71 -7.18
N LEU A 155 10.52 0.03 -6.12
CA LEU A 155 10.45 0.56 -4.76
C LEU A 155 11.57 0.02 -3.84
N GLY A 156 12.30 -1.01 -4.29
CA GLY A 156 13.38 -1.65 -3.54
C GLY A 156 12.94 -2.94 -2.82
N PRO A 157 13.92 -3.69 -2.26
CA PRO A 157 13.67 -4.99 -1.64
C PRO A 157 12.75 -4.91 -0.40
N GLU A 158 12.82 -3.81 0.37
CA GLU A 158 11.95 -3.56 1.54
C GLU A 158 10.45 -3.60 1.19
N ALA A 159 10.08 -3.31 -0.06
CA ALA A 159 8.69 -3.39 -0.48
C ALA A 159 8.15 -4.83 -0.41
N GLY A 160 9.00 -5.85 -0.51
CA GLY A 160 8.61 -7.25 -0.37
C GLY A 160 7.96 -7.54 0.98
N ASP A 161 8.59 -7.09 2.07
CA ASP A 161 8.09 -7.30 3.43
C ASP A 161 6.74 -6.59 3.64
N ILE A 162 6.60 -5.38 3.08
CA ILE A 162 5.34 -4.63 3.17
C ILE A 162 4.21 -5.34 2.40
N LEU A 163 4.52 -5.96 1.26
CA LEU A 163 3.55 -6.74 0.49
C LEU A 163 3.12 -8.01 1.23
N ASP A 164 4.04 -8.63 1.99
CA ASP A 164 3.73 -9.80 2.82
C ASP A 164 2.85 -9.45 4.03
N GLU A 165 3.12 -8.31 4.67
CA GLU A 165 2.26 -7.77 5.73
C GLU A 165 0.88 -7.38 5.19
N PHE A 166 0.80 -6.81 3.99
CA PHE A 166 -0.47 -6.53 3.32
C PHE A 166 -1.28 -7.81 3.09
N LEU A 167 -0.67 -8.86 2.53
CA LEU A 167 -1.34 -10.15 2.32
C LEU A 167 -1.75 -10.82 3.63
N SER A 168 -0.92 -10.72 4.67
CA SER A 168 -1.24 -11.21 6.00
C SER A 168 -2.46 -10.50 6.58
N PHE A 169 -2.57 -9.19 6.35
CA PHE A 169 -3.75 -8.41 6.72
C PHE A 169 -4.99 -8.81 5.91
N CYS A 170 -4.89 -9.00 4.59
CA CYS A 170 -5.99 -9.53 3.77
C CYS A 170 -6.54 -10.85 4.34
N LEU A 171 -5.65 -11.80 4.65
CA LEU A 171 -6.04 -13.12 5.18
C LEU A 171 -6.65 -13.03 6.58
N ALA A 172 -6.18 -12.09 7.41
CA ALA A 172 -6.74 -11.87 8.74
C ALA A 172 -8.16 -11.30 8.67
N GLU A 173 -8.39 -10.30 7.82
CA GLU A 173 -9.69 -9.65 7.64
C GLU A 173 -10.77 -10.59 7.10
N GLU A 174 -10.40 -11.50 6.20
CA GLU A 174 -11.32 -12.55 5.72
C GLU A 174 -11.84 -13.47 6.84
N ARG A 175 -11.08 -13.62 7.93
CA ARG A 175 -11.48 -14.46 9.07
C ARG A 175 -12.33 -13.72 10.09
N THR A 176 -12.28 -12.39 10.12
CA THR A 176 -12.86 -11.56 11.19
C THR A 176 -14.15 -10.84 10.79
N GLY A 177 -14.42 -10.64 9.50
CA GLY A 177 -15.38 -9.61 9.08
C GLY A 177 -16.24 -9.86 7.85
N LEU A 178 -16.83 -8.75 7.38
CA LEU A 178 -17.78 -8.65 6.27
C LEU A 178 -17.09 -8.99 4.94
N PRO A 179 -17.68 -9.86 4.11
CA PRO A 179 -17.08 -10.26 2.85
C PRO A 179 -17.05 -9.09 1.86
N GLY A 180 -16.00 -9.04 1.04
CA GLY A 180 -15.93 -8.16 -0.13
C GLY A 180 -14.82 -7.12 -0.07
N LEU A 181 -14.40 -6.70 -1.27
CA LEU A 181 -13.28 -5.79 -1.47
C LEU A 181 -13.53 -4.40 -0.87
N GLU A 182 -14.75 -3.86 -1.01
CA GLU A 182 -15.10 -2.54 -0.47
C GLU A 182 -14.97 -2.47 1.07
N SER A 183 -15.51 -3.47 1.77
CA SER A 183 -15.40 -3.54 3.23
C SER A 183 -13.94 -3.68 3.67
N PHE A 184 -13.16 -4.49 2.95
CA PHE A 184 -11.73 -4.63 3.23
C PHE A 184 -10.98 -3.31 3.08
N LEU A 185 -11.20 -2.57 1.99
CA LEU A 185 -10.54 -1.29 1.74
C LEU A 185 -10.87 -0.28 2.85
N SER A 186 -12.15 -0.20 3.23
CA SER A 186 -12.59 0.66 4.34
C SER A 186 -11.91 0.29 5.66
N THR A 187 -11.78 -1.01 5.99
CA THR A 187 -11.07 -1.42 7.22
C THR A 187 -9.57 -1.12 7.13
N LEU A 188 -8.94 -1.38 5.99
CA LEU A 188 -7.51 -1.11 5.80
C LEU A 188 -7.18 0.38 5.98
N GLU A 189 -7.98 1.27 5.41
CA GLU A 189 -7.76 2.71 5.48
C GLU A 189 -8.02 3.28 6.87
N ASN A 190 -9.02 2.77 7.59
CA ASN A 190 -9.43 3.30 8.90
C ASN A 190 -8.73 2.62 10.08
N ALA A 191 -8.38 1.35 9.96
CA ALA A 191 -7.90 0.50 11.05
C ALA A 191 -6.69 -0.37 10.66
N GLY A 192 -6.03 -0.08 9.54
CA GLY A 192 -4.85 -0.81 9.09
C GLY A 192 -3.71 -0.83 10.13
N PRO A 193 -2.95 -1.93 10.22
CA PRO A 193 -1.93 -2.13 11.24
C PRO A 193 -0.74 -1.18 11.09
N GLU A 194 -0.03 -0.96 12.21
CA GLU A 194 1.30 -0.35 12.25
C GLU A 194 2.38 -1.44 12.19
N ILE A 195 3.21 -1.44 11.15
CA ILE A 195 4.34 -2.36 10.99
C ILE A 195 5.56 -1.79 11.70
N LYS A 196 6.28 -2.64 12.43
CA LYS A 196 7.55 -2.28 13.04
C LYS A 196 8.65 -2.38 11.98
N ARG A 197 9.29 -1.26 11.63
CA ARG A 197 10.42 -1.27 10.70
C ARG A 197 11.62 -1.93 11.38
N GLU A 198 12.07 -3.07 10.86
CA GLU A 198 13.40 -3.59 11.20
C GLU A 198 14.40 -2.76 10.40
N MET A 199 15.19 -1.93 11.08
CA MET A 199 16.30 -1.24 10.44
C MET A 199 17.37 -2.28 10.14
N ASP A 200 17.69 -2.39 8.85
CA ASP A 200 18.89 -3.03 8.35
C ASP A 200 20.10 -2.49 9.13
N GLN A 201 20.84 -3.39 9.79
CA GLN A 201 22.13 -3.06 10.38
C GLN A 201 23.14 -3.06 9.24
N THR A 202 23.44 -1.89 8.70
CA THR A 202 24.67 -1.66 7.92
C THR A 202 25.57 -0.69 8.66
#